data_AF-A0A8T2KSX6-F1
#
_entry.id   AF-A0A8T2KSX6-F1
#
_cell.length_a   1.000
_cell.length_b   1.000
_cell.length_c   1.000
_cell.angle_alpha   90.00
_cell.angle_beta   90.00
_cell.angle_gamma   90.00
#
_symmetry.space_group_name_H-M   'P 1'
#
loop_
_entity.id
_entity.type
_entity.pdbx_description
1 polymer ?
#
loop_
_entity_poly.entity_id
_entity_poly.type
_entity_poly.pdbx_seq_one_letter_code
_entity_poly.pdbx_strand_id
1 'polypeptide(L)'
;MFVCKVTVGLLALLVVCSVRAEDEVRYNHAFREPDEPELIGDIAIDNERNADPCTSRGCMWPKSSDGKVYVPYVISNQFASRELQVIQRGLDSFSSMSCIRFKRRSNERDYISIESRSGCYSYIGRLGNAQTVSLDRNGCIYHNTVQHELLHALGFNHEQTRSDRDNHIRVVWENIIDSMKHNFNKIATLNQGTPYDYNSVMQYHRTAFSKNGQPTMVPIPNSNVSFGQASQMSQNDINRLNRLYKCCKYLSVNIFSFITFILNITINIILIRDRTHFTIINTNLCTTCIKVLKTTITNHYLFLCRDEC
;
A
#
# COMPACT_ATOMS: atom_id res chain seq x y z
N MET A 1 -35.31 22.69 -41.10
CA MET A 1 -36.25 22.74 -42.26
C MET A 1 -36.89 21.37 -42.37
N PHE A 2 -38.14 21.23 -41.94
CA PHE A 2 -38.87 19.96 -41.91
C PHE A 2 -39.46 19.66 -43.29
N VAL A 3 -39.31 18.43 -43.77
CA VAL A 3 -40.13 17.91 -44.88
C VAL A 3 -40.78 16.61 -44.40
N CYS A 4 -42.02 16.72 -43.91
CA CYS A 4 -42.89 15.58 -43.68
C CYS A 4 -43.65 15.29 -44.98
N LYS A 5 -43.39 14.16 -45.63
CA LYS A 5 -44.27 13.66 -46.69
C LYS A 5 -45.42 12.89 -46.05
N VAL A 6 -46.65 13.36 -46.30
CA VAL A 6 -47.88 12.66 -45.93
C VAL A 6 -48.33 11.84 -47.15
N THR A 7 -48.43 10.52 -46.98
CA THR A 7 -49.21 9.66 -47.88
C THR A 7 -50.39 9.09 -47.09
N VAL A 8 -51.59 9.41 -47.55
CA VAL A 8 -52.86 8.95 -46.99
C VAL A 8 -53.10 7.51 -47.45
N GLY A 9 -53.18 6.58 -46.51
CA GLY A 9 -53.53 5.19 -46.76
C GLY A 9 -53.83 4.51 -45.43
N LEU A 10 -55.10 4.16 -45.24
CA LEU A 10 -55.68 3.57 -44.04
C LEU A 10 -54.98 2.23 -43.71
N LEU A 11 -54.02 2.20 -42.79
CA LEU A 11 -53.64 1.02 -42.00
C LEU A 11 -52.72 1.50 -40.84
N ALA A 12 -52.96 0.96 -39.64
CA ALA A 12 -52.35 1.37 -38.38
C ALA A 12 -50.84 1.65 -38.46
N LEU A 13 -50.44 2.92 -38.32
CA LEU A 13 -49.05 3.31 -38.12
C LEU A 13 -48.74 3.34 -36.61
N LEU A 14 -48.02 2.31 -36.15
CA LEU A 14 -47.21 2.39 -34.93
C LEU A 14 -46.22 3.54 -35.08
N VAL A 15 -46.43 4.63 -34.34
CA VAL A 15 -45.41 5.67 -34.17
C VAL A 15 -44.34 5.12 -33.23
N VAL A 16 -43.32 4.47 -33.79
CA VAL A 16 -42.09 4.20 -33.05
C VAL A 16 -41.26 5.47 -33.08
N CYS A 17 -41.38 6.29 -32.04
CA CYS A 17 -40.42 7.35 -31.76
C CYS A 17 -39.11 6.68 -31.31
N SER A 18 -38.19 6.42 -32.23
CA SER A 18 -36.79 6.17 -31.86
C SER A 18 -36.17 7.50 -31.47
N VAL A 19 -36.08 7.76 -30.16
CA VAL A 19 -35.20 8.80 -29.62
C VAL A 19 -33.78 8.32 -29.86
N ARG A 20 -33.08 8.92 -30.83
CA ARG A 20 -31.62 8.85 -30.86
C ARG A 20 -31.16 9.70 -29.69
N ALA A 21 -30.72 9.05 -28.62
CA ALA A 21 -29.83 9.69 -27.67
C ALA A 21 -28.58 10.05 -28.45
N GLU A 22 -28.36 11.34 -28.68
CA GLU A 22 -27.02 11.81 -28.97
C GLU A 22 -26.23 11.52 -27.69
N ASP A 23 -25.26 10.61 -27.79
CA ASP A 23 -24.31 10.34 -26.72
C ASP A 23 -23.45 11.60 -26.51
N GLU A 24 -24.00 12.56 -25.77
CA GLU A 24 -23.21 13.56 -25.08
C GLU A 24 -22.31 12.76 -24.13
N VAL A 25 -21.02 12.66 -24.49
CA VAL A 25 -19.97 12.22 -23.58
C VAL A 25 -19.97 13.24 -22.44
N ARG A 26 -20.80 13.00 -21.44
CA ARG A 26 -20.78 13.68 -20.17
C ARG A 26 -19.45 13.29 -19.52
N TYR A 27 -18.43 14.08 -19.80
CA TYR A 27 -17.26 14.15 -18.96
C TYR A 27 -17.79 14.57 -17.60
N ASN A 28 -18.01 13.60 -16.72
CA ASN A 28 -18.27 13.85 -15.31
C ASN A 28 -17.00 14.52 -14.78
N HIS A 29 -16.92 15.83 -14.95
CA HIS A 29 -16.16 16.65 -14.03
C HIS A 29 -16.90 16.48 -12.71
N ALA A 30 -16.44 15.55 -11.88
CA ALA A 30 -16.78 15.57 -10.48
C ALA A 30 -16.51 17.01 -10.03
N PHE A 31 -17.55 17.70 -9.58
CA PHE A 31 -17.40 19.02 -8.99
C PHE A 31 -16.57 18.79 -7.73
N ARG A 32 -15.27 19.09 -7.83
CA ARG A 32 -14.30 19.05 -6.74
C ARG A 32 -14.87 19.90 -5.60
N GLU A 33 -15.06 19.33 -4.42
CA GLU A 33 -15.57 20.11 -3.29
C GLU A 33 -14.56 21.22 -2.94
N PRO A 34 -15.00 22.42 -2.53
CA PRO A 34 -14.11 23.56 -2.30
C PRO A 34 -12.98 23.32 -1.29
N ASP A 35 -13.12 22.33 -0.40
CA ASP A 35 -12.15 21.95 0.62
C ASP A 35 -11.29 20.73 0.25
N GLU A 36 -11.40 20.19 -0.98
CA GLU A 36 -10.53 19.09 -1.40
C GLU A 36 -9.08 19.57 -1.61
N PRO A 37 -8.07 18.77 -1.21
CA PRO A 37 -6.65 19.10 -1.35
C PRO A 37 -6.17 18.95 -2.79
N GLU A 38 -5.14 19.68 -3.19
CA GLU A 38 -4.45 19.44 -4.46
C GLU A 38 -3.85 18.02 -4.47
N LEU A 39 -3.88 17.34 -5.62
CA LEU A 39 -3.44 15.95 -5.74
C LEU A 39 -2.30 15.80 -6.77
N ILE A 40 -1.28 15.01 -6.42
CA ILE A 40 -0.34 14.39 -7.38
C ILE A 40 -0.83 12.97 -7.60
N GLY A 41 -1.63 12.78 -8.65
CA GLY A 41 -2.38 11.55 -8.88
C GLY A 41 -3.45 11.36 -7.81
N ASP A 42 -3.19 10.43 -6.90
CA ASP A 42 -3.98 10.01 -5.74
C ASP A 42 -3.29 10.35 -4.40
N ILE A 43 -2.21 11.14 -4.45
CA ILE A 43 -1.55 11.66 -3.25
C ILE A 43 -1.99 13.09 -2.99
N ALA A 44 -2.63 13.33 -1.85
CA ALA A 44 -2.97 14.67 -1.40
C ALA A 44 -1.72 15.44 -0.93
N ILE A 45 -1.54 16.64 -1.46
CA ILE A 45 -0.44 17.53 -1.11
C ILE A 45 -0.88 18.39 0.07
N ASP A 46 -0.13 18.31 1.16
CA ASP A 46 -0.13 19.35 2.19
C ASP A 46 0.79 20.48 1.70
N ASN A 47 0.27 21.71 1.56
CA ASN A 47 0.99 22.87 1.00
C ASN A 47 2.27 23.23 1.78
N GLU A 48 2.49 22.61 2.94
CA GLU A 48 3.71 22.74 3.74
C GLU A 48 4.78 21.68 3.43
N ARG A 49 4.52 20.67 2.56
CA ARG A 49 5.38 19.47 2.37
C ARG A 49 5.48 19.00 0.91
N ASN A 50 5.85 19.90 0.02
CA ASN A 50 5.84 19.70 -1.44
C ASN A 50 6.84 18.68 -2.05
N ALA A 51 7.87 18.19 -1.33
CA ALA A 51 8.81 17.19 -1.86
C ALA A 51 9.62 16.46 -0.76
N ASP A 52 8.94 15.85 0.21
CA ASP A 52 9.60 15.25 1.37
C ASP A 52 9.49 13.70 1.38
N PRO A 53 10.61 12.94 1.45
CA PRO A 53 10.56 11.57 1.93
C PRO A 53 10.21 11.57 3.43
N CYS A 54 8.93 11.81 3.73
CA CYS A 54 8.47 12.21 5.06
C CYS A 54 8.80 11.18 6.14
N THR A 55 8.92 9.90 5.76
CA THR A 55 9.27 8.80 6.67
C THR A 55 10.66 8.94 7.26
N SER A 56 11.55 9.69 6.60
CA SER A 56 12.87 10.05 7.12
C SER A 56 12.86 11.21 8.11
N ARG A 57 11.76 12.01 8.16
CA ARG A 57 11.65 13.24 8.99
C ARG A 57 10.59 13.17 10.09
N GLY A 58 9.98 11.99 10.32
CA GLY A 58 9.08 11.76 11.45
C GLY A 58 7.58 11.78 11.15
N CYS A 59 7.17 11.69 9.87
CA CYS A 59 5.75 11.53 9.51
C CYS A 59 5.22 10.11 9.78
N MET A 60 5.98 9.21 10.39
CA MET A 60 5.47 7.87 10.67
C MET A 60 4.42 7.91 11.80
N TRP A 61 3.49 6.95 11.77
CA TRP A 61 2.64 6.68 12.90
C TRP A 61 3.47 6.14 14.08
N PRO A 62 3.24 6.62 15.31
CA PRO A 62 4.07 6.24 16.45
C PRO A 62 3.90 4.76 16.78
N LYS A 63 5.01 4.12 17.13
CA LYS A 63 5.02 2.75 17.62
C LYS A 63 4.82 2.75 19.13
N SER A 64 3.85 1.97 19.60
CA SER A 64 3.57 1.74 21.01
C SER A 64 4.62 0.82 21.65
N SER A 65 4.68 0.87 22.99
CA SER A 65 5.63 0.09 23.80
C SER A 65 5.46 -1.43 23.68
N ASP A 66 4.29 -1.90 23.25
CA ASP A 66 4.01 -3.31 22.96
C ASP A 66 4.51 -3.76 21.58
N GLY A 67 5.18 -2.87 20.86
CA GLY A 67 5.71 -3.10 19.52
C GLY A 67 4.68 -3.02 18.39
N LYS A 68 3.45 -2.59 18.67
CA LYS A 68 2.41 -2.34 17.67
C LYS A 68 2.35 -0.88 17.26
N VAL A 69 1.79 -0.61 16.08
CA VAL A 69 1.55 0.75 15.59
C VAL A 69 0.05 0.91 15.47
N TYR A 70 -0.54 1.70 16.37
CA TYR A 70 -1.98 1.93 16.37
C TYR A 70 -2.31 3.14 15.52
N VAL A 71 -3.13 2.94 14.49
CA VAL A 71 -3.61 4.00 13.60
C VAL A 71 -5.11 4.18 13.86
N PRO A 72 -5.50 5.23 14.62
CA PRO A 72 -6.90 5.49 14.90
C PRO A 72 -7.64 5.91 13.62
N TYR A 73 -8.87 5.44 13.43
CA TYR A 73 -9.70 5.83 12.29
C TYR A 73 -11.16 6.07 12.69
N VAL A 74 -11.83 6.89 11.89
CA VAL A 74 -13.29 6.99 11.82
C VAL A 74 -13.75 6.69 10.40
N ILE A 75 -14.98 6.21 10.23
CA ILE A 75 -15.60 6.00 8.92
C ILE A 75 -16.86 6.85 8.86
N SER A 76 -16.97 7.67 7.81
CA SER A 76 -18.15 8.48 7.52
C SER A 76 -19.42 7.62 7.39
N ASN A 77 -20.57 8.18 7.73
CA ASN A 77 -21.86 7.50 7.61
C ASN A 77 -22.36 7.38 6.15
N GLN A 78 -21.59 7.87 5.17
CA GLN A 78 -21.91 7.81 3.74
C GLN A 78 -21.89 6.38 3.17
N PHE A 79 -21.18 5.45 3.81
CA PHE A 79 -20.95 4.10 3.28
C PHE A 79 -22.06 3.11 3.68
N ALA A 80 -22.54 2.34 2.70
CA ALA A 80 -23.50 1.26 2.90
C ALA A 80 -22.85 0.04 3.59
N SER A 81 -23.66 -0.83 4.21
CA SER A 81 -23.17 -2.01 4.95
C SER A 81 -22.24 -2.92 4.15
N ARG A 82 -22.49 -3.09 2.84
CA ARG A 82 -21.62 -3.89 1.96
C ARG A 82 -20.27 -3.21 1.69
N GLU A 83 -20.28 -1.89 1.54
CA GLU A 83 -19.07 -1.08 1.33
C GLU A 83 -18.21 -1.09 2.60
N LEU A 84 -18.84 -0.95 3.77
CA LEU A 84 -18.18 -1.05 5.08
C LEU A 84 -17.47 -2.39 5.28
N GLN A 85 -18.03 -3.51 4.78
CA GLN A 85 -17.36 -4.82 4.86
C GLN A 85 -16.07 -4.87 4.02
N VAL A 86 -16.03 -4.19 2.88
CA VAL A 86 -14.82 -4.11 2.04
C VAL A 86 -13.76 -3.24 2.72
N ILE A 87 -14.16 -2.07 3.23
CA ILE A 87 -13.28 -1.16 3.96
C ILE A 87 -12.70 -1.86 5.20
N GLN A 88 -13.56 -2.50 6.00
CA GLN A 88 -13.13 -3.23 7.21
C GLN A 88 -12.17 -4.37 6.87
N ARG A 89 -12.43 -5.13 5.80
CA ARG A 89 -11.50 -6.17 5.33
C ARG A 89 -10.14 -5.60 4.94
N GLY A 90 -10.13 -4.43 4.29
CA GLY A 90 -8.89 -3.70 3.97
C GLY A 90 -8.10 -3.35 5.24
N LEU A 91 -8.75 -2.73 6.22
CA LEU A 91 -8.15 -2.37 7.52
C LEU A 91 -7.63 -3.61 8.28
N ASP A 92 -8.43 -4.66 8.37
CA ASP A 92 -8.11 -5.86 9.13
C ASP A 92 -6.93 -6.63 8.51
N SER A 93 -6.77 -6.58 7.19
CA SER A 93 -5.71 -7.29 6.47
C SER A 93 -4.30 -6.92 6.96
N PHE A 94 -4.07 -5.67 7.37
CA PHE A 94 -2.77 -5.23 7.87
C PHE A 94 -2.37 -5.93 9.18
N SER A 95 -3.35 -6.32 10.00
CA SER A 95 -3.11 -6.87 11.33
C SER A 95 -2.49 -8.27 11.30
N SER A 96 -2.78 -9.05 10.25
CA SER A 96 -2.28 -10.42 10.05
C SER A 96 -0.87 -10.46 9.48
N MET A 97 -0.47 -9.43 8.73
CA MET A 97 0.79 -9.38 7.99
C MET A 97 1.84 -8.44 8.60
N SER A 98 1.44 -7.59 9.56
CA SER A 98 2.32 -6.56 10.12
C SER A 98 2.02 -6.24 11.59
N CYS A 99 2.78 -5.30 12.15
CA CYS A 99 2.52 -4.71 13.46
C CYS A 99 1.52 -3.53 13.43
N ILE A 100 1.01 -3.14 12.26
CA ILE A 100 0.00 -2.08 12.10
C ILE A 100 -1.36 -2.57 12.62
N ARG A 101 -2.03 -1.71 13.38
CA ARG A 101 -3.35 -1.96 13.97
C ARG A 101 -4.23 -0.75 13.71
N PHE A 102 -5.08 -0.83 12.68
CA PHE A 102 -6.16 0.12 12.52
C PHE A 102 -7.18 -0.11 13.63
N LYS A 103 -7.48 0.92 14.42
CA LYS A 103 -8.46 0.84 15.50
C LYS A 103 -9.47 1.97 15.40
N ARG A 104 -10.71 1.72 15.81
CA ARG A 104 -11.69 2.81 15.92
C ARG A 104 -11.16 3.87 16.87
N ARG A 105 -11.24 5.12 16.43
CA ARG A 105 -10.84 6.28 17.21
C ARG A 105 -11.71 6.39 18.48
N SER A 106 -11.06 6.78 19.57
CA SER A 106 -11.68 7.24 20.79
C SER A 106 -11.48 8.75 20.91
N ASN A 107 -10.40 9.20 21.54
CA ASN A 107 -10.04 10.60 21.76
C ASN A 107 -8.67 10.98 21.18
N GLU A 108 -8.07 10.12 20.35
CA GLU A 108 -6.76 10.39 19.78
C GLU A 108 -6.79 11.65 18.91
N ARG A 109 -5.76 12.50 19.06
CA ARG A 109 -5.62 13.73 18.28
C ARG A 109 -5.39 13.42 16.80
N ASP A 110 -4.44 12.53 16.52
CA ASP A 110 -4.03 12.16 15.17
C ASP A 110 -4.83 10.93 14.72
N TYR A 111 -5.56 11.01 13.61
CA TYR A 111 -6.39 9.91 13.13
C TYR A 111 -6.73 10.04 11.64
N ILE A 112 -7.12 8.91 11.02
CA ILE A 112 -7.62 8.86 9.65
C ILE A 112 -9.15 9.06 9.64
N SER A 113 -9.65 9.96 8.80
CA SER A 113 -11.06 10.09 8.47
C SER A 113 -11.34 9.45 7.12
N ILE A 114 -12.02 8.30 7.11
CA ILE A 114 -12.40 7.60 5.88
C ILE A 114 -13.73 8.16 5.38
N GLU A 115 -13.71 8.81 4.22
CA GLU A 115 -14.83 9.57 3.64
C GLU A 115 -15.03 9.23 2.17
N SER A 116 -16.23 9.48 1.63
CA SER A 116 -16.48 9.38 0.19
C SER A 116 -16.44 10.78 -0.42
N ARG A 117 -15.28 11.18 -0.94
CA ARG A 117 -15.07 12.44 -1.69
C ARG A 117 -14.80 12.15 -3.17
N SER A 118 -14.34 13.13 -3.95
CA SER A 118 -14.04 12.95 -5.37
C SER A 118 -12.77 12.11 -5.59
N GLY A 119 -12.97 10.82 -5.89
CA GLY A 119 -11.90 9.88 -6.23
C GLY A 119 -11.28 9.16 -5.02
N CYS A 120 -10.21 8.42 -5.30
CA CYS A 120 -9.44 7.65 -4.32
C CYS A 120 -8.16 8.42 -4.04
N TYR A 121 -7.94 8.81 -2.77
CA TYR A 121 -6.70 9.49 -2.42
C TYR A 121 -6.41 9.45 -0.92
N SER A 122 -5.15 9.71 -0.58
CA SER A 122 -4.66 9.78 0.78
C SER A 122 -3.46 10.70 0.90
N TYR A 123 -3.16 11.15 2.10
CA TYR A 123 -1.91 11.84 2.40
C TYR A 123 -0.77 10.84 2.63
N ILE A 124 0.48 11.25 2.40
CA ILE A 124 1.64 10.41 2.69
C ILE A 124 2.01 10.53 4.18
N GLY A 125 1.86 9.42 4.90
CA GLY A 125 2.18 9.32 6.32
C GLY A 125 1.21 10.07 7.22
N ARG A 126 1.62 10.28 8.48
CA ARG A 126 0.90 11.02 9.52
C ARG A 126 1.19 12.52 9.42
N LEU A 127 0.15 13.31 9.17
CA LEU A 127 0.26 14.78 9.14
C LEU A 127 0.26 15.40 10.54
N GLY A 128 -0.58 14.87 11.42
CA GLY A 128 -0.97 15.47 12.70
C GLY A 128 -2.42 15.96 12.62
N ASN A 129 -3.20 15.72 13.67
CA ASN A 129 -4.66 15.88 13.68
C ASN A 129 -5.39 14.91 12.71
N ALA A 130 -6.63 15.24 12.35
CA ALA A 130 -7.43 14.49 11.39
C ALA A 130 -6.83 14.59 9.99
N GLN A 131 -6.72 13.47 9.27
CA GLN A 131 -6.36 13.45 7.86
C GLN A 131 -7.30 12.55 7.06
N THR A 132 -7.72 12.99 5.89
CA THR A 132 -8.69 12.27 5.07
C THR A 132 -8.01 11.14 4.29
N VAL A 133 -8.70 10.00 4.24
CA VAL A 133 -8.54 8.97 3.20
C VAL A 133 -9.86 8.95 2.42
N SER A 134 -9.83 9.41 1.17
CA SER A 134 -11.01 9.40 0.31
C SER A 134 -11.15 8.06 -0.37
N LEU A 135 -12.33 7.46 -0.24
CA LEU A 135 -12.76 6.29 -0.97
C LEU A 135 -14.11 6.61 -1.61
N ASP A 136 -14.10 7.17 -2.81
CA ASP A 136 -15.33 7.38 -3.58
C ASP A 136 -16.10 6.06 -3.70
N ARG A 137 -17.37 6.10 -3.28
CA ARG A 137 -18.30 4.98 -3.40
C ARG A 137 -18.45 4.51 -4.84
N ASN A 138 -18.23 5.38 -5.82
CA ASN A 138 -18.32 5.12 -7.25
C ASN A 138 -16.96 4.84 -7.90
N GLY A 139 -16.09 4.04 -7.27
CA GLY A 139 -14.85 3.60 -7.93
C GLY A 139 -13.73 3.13 -7.01
N CYS A 140 -13.82 3.36 -5.71
CA CYS A 140 -12.72 3.10 -4.78
C CYS A 140 -12.98 1.94 -3.80
N ILE A 141 -14.19 1.37 -3.79
CA ILE A 141 -14.59 0.34 -2.81
C ILE A 141 -14.15 -1.06 -3.26
N TYR A 142 -12.83 -1.21 -3.38
CA TYR A 142 -12.17 -2.47 -3.72
C TYR A 142 -11.06 -2.75 -2.71
N HIS A 143 -10.79 -4.03 -2.45
CA HIS A 143 -9.84 -4.43 -1.41
C HIS A 143 -8.42 -3.88 -1.65
N ASN A 144 -7.94 -3.95 -2.90
CA ASN A 144 -6.66 -3.38 -3.32
C ASN A 144 -6.63 -1.86 -3.17
N THR A 145 -7.67 -1.15 -3.61
CA THR A 145 -7.73 0.32 -3.49
C THR A 145 -7.72 0.75 -2.02
N VAL A 146 -8.49 0.09 -1.15
CA VAL A 146 -8.43 0.37 0.30
C VAL A 146 -7.01 0.14 0.85
N GLN A 147 -6.33 -0.94 0.47
CA GLN A 147 -4.94 -1.17 0.89
C GLN A 147 -3.98 -0.11 0.34
N HIS A 148 -4.17 0.33 -0.90
CA HIS A 148 -3.38 1.36 -1.55
C HIS A 148 -3.42 2.68 -0.77
N GLU A 149 -4.62 3.19 -0.50
CA GLU A 149 -4.80 4.46 0.21
C GLU A 149 -4.30 4.39 1.66
N LEU A 150 -4.43 3.23 2.30
CA LEU A 150 -3.90 3.00 3.64
C LEU A 150 -2.37 2.91 3.64
N LEU A 151 -1.74 2.37 2.59
CA LEU A 151 -0.28 2.39 2.44
C LEU A 151 0.24 3.82 2.23
N HIS A 152 -0.46 4.65 1.46
CA HIS A 152 -0.17 6.09 1.42
C HIS A 152 -0.19 6.71 2.81
N ALA A 153 -1.27 6.49 3.57
CA ALA A 153 -1.40 6.99 4.95
C ALA A 153 -0.30 6.47 5.89
N LEU A 154 0.33 5.33 5.56
CA LEU A 154 1.45 4.74 6.30
C LEU A 154 2.82 5.23 5.82
N GLY A 155 2.90 6.03 4.75
CA GLY A 155 4.12 6.69 4.27
C GLY A 155 4.70 6.12 2.98
N PHE A 156 3.94 5.35 2.21
CA PHE A 156 4.40 4.74 0.95
C PHE A 156 4.01 5.59 -0.25
N ASN A 157 4.97 5.84 -1.13
CA ASN A 157 4.73 6.42 -2.45
C ASN A 157 4.53 5.31 -3.50
N HIS A 158 4.16 5.69 -4.71
CA HIS A 158 3.99 4.74 -5.81
C HIS A 158 5.28 4.10 -6.29
N GLU A 159 5.18 2.87 -6.78
CA GLU A 159 6.32 2.08 -7.25
C GLU A 159 7.02 2.73 -8.46
N GLN A 160 6.27 3.30 -9.41
CA GLN A 160 6.83 3.93 -10.61
C GLN A 160 7.59 5.24 -10.34
N THR A 161 7.51 5.77 -9.12
CA THR A 161 8.21 7.00 -8.70
C THR A 161 9.56 6.70 -8.04
N ARG A 162 9.91 5.43 -7.83
CA ARG A 162 11.19 5.04 -7.23
C ARG A 162 12.38 5.67 -7.93
N SER A 163 13.42 5.96 -7.15
CA SER A 163 14.69 6.51 -7.64
C SER A 163 15.37 5.65 -8.71
N ASP A 164 15.19 4.33 -8.64
CA ASP A 164 15.76 3.31 -9.54
C ASP A 164 14.80 2.85 -10.66
N ARG A 165 13.60 3.45 -10.78
CA ARG A 165 12.55 2.97 -11.70
C ARG A 165 12.98 2.91 -13.17
N ASP A 166 13.91 3.78 -13.61
CA ASP A 166 14.40 3.81 -15.01
C ASP A 166 15.19 2.54 -15.39
N ASN A 167 15.53 1.68 -14.43
CA ASN A 167 16.12 0.35 -14.69
C ASN A 167 15.06 -0.73 -14.96
N HIS A 168 13.78 -0.41 -14.77
CA HIS A 168 12.68 -1.37 -14.76
C HIS A 168 11.55 -0.95 -15.71
N ILE A 169 11.21 0.33 -15.77
CA ILE A 169 10.22 0.85 -16.69
C ILE A 169 10.77 2.02 -17.49
N ARG A 170 10.28 2.14 -18.72
CA ARG A 170 10.40 3.34 -19.54
C ARG A 170 9.08 4.09 -19.51
N VAL A 171 9.13 5.37 -19.12
CA VAL A 171 8.00 6.28 -19.22
C VAL A 171 7.89 6.80 -20.65
N VAL A 172 6.69 6.72 -21.22
CA VAL A 172 6.35 7.11 -22.59
C VAL A 172 5.65 8.47 -22.53
N TRP A 173 6.44 9.53 -22.35
CA TRP A 173 5.99 10.89 -22.04
C TRP A 173 5.00 11.48 -23.07
N GLU A 174 5.14 11.06 -24.32
CA GLU A 174 4.28 11.45 -25.44
C GLU A 174 2.84 10.96 -25.30
N ASN A 175 2.59 9.87 -24.56
CA ASN A 175 1.26 9.31 -24.33
C ASN A 175 0.55 9.90 -23.10
N ILE A 176 1.25 10.68 -22.27
CA ILE A 176 0.72 11.22 -21.02
C ILE A 176 -0.03 12.54 -21.30
N ILE A 177 -1.16 12.74 -20.62
CA ILE A 177 -1.86 14.04 -20.56
C ILE A 177 -0.88 15.10 -20.05
N ASP A 178 -0.71 16.22 -20.76
CA ASP A 178 0.39 17.16 -20.47
C ASP A 178 0.35 17.72 -19.04
N SER A 179 -0.84 18.01 -18.50
CA SER A 179 -1.02 18.45 -17.12
C SER A 179 -0.72 17.37 -16.08
N MET A 180 -0.65 16.09 -16.45
CA MET A 180 -0.46 14.94 -15.54
C MET A 180 0.96 14.37 -15.57
N LYS A 181 1.88 14.96 -16.34
CA LYS A 181 3.28 14.48 -16.43
C LYS A 181 4.00 14.46 -15.08
N HIS A 182 3.68 15.39 -14.19
CA HIS A 182 4.31 15.49 -12.88
C HIS A 182 4.08 14.24 -12.00
N ASN A 183 3.02 13.46 -12.22
CA ASN A 183 2.73 12.20 -11.53
C ASN A 183 3.75 11.07 -11.82
N PHE A 184 4.60 11.25 -12.84
CA PHE A 184 5.63 10.28 -13.23
C PHE A 184 7.05 10.73 -12.84
N ASN A 185 7.18 11.85 -12.14
CA ASN A 185 8.46 12.32 -11.64
C ASN A 185 9.01 11.34 -10.60
N LYS A 186 10.31 11.04 -10.68
CA LYS A 186 10.98 10.23 -9.67
C LYS A 186 11.10 11.03 -8.38
N ILE A 187 11.02 10.34 -7.25
CA ILE A 187 11.29 10.90 -5.94
C ILE A 187 12.49 10.19 -5.31
N ALA A 188 13.14 10.85 -4.35
CA ALA A 188 14.19 10.22 -3.55
C ALA A 188 13.57 9.20 -2.59
N THR A 189 13.53 7.93 -2.99
CA THR A 189 12.97 6.84 -2.20
C THR A 189 14.03 6.12 -1.37
N LEU A 190 13.71 5.85 -0.10
CA LEU A 190 14.33 4.79 0.66
C LEU A 190 13.70 3.48 0.18
N ASN A 191 14.31 2.81 -0.81
CA ASN A 191 13.80 1.57 -1.42
C ASN A 191 13.68 0.37 -0.45
N GLN A 192 13.98 0.59 0.83
CA GLN A 192 13.92 -0.37 1.94
C GLN A 192 14.59 -1.72 1.63
N GLY A 193 15.62 -1.73 0.78
CA GLY A 193 16.37 -2.94 0.41
C GLY A 193 15.53 -4.01 -0.31
N THR A 194 14.47 -3.63 -1.02
CA THR A 194 13.70 -4.55 -1.88
C THR A 194 13.87 -4.22 -3.36
N PRO A 195 13.82 -5.22 -4.26
CA PRO A 195 13.78 -4.98 -5.70
C PRO A 195 12.50 -4.24 -6.10
N TYR A 196 12.51 -3.70 -7.32
CA TYR A 196 11.33 -3.14 -7.97
C TYR A 196 10.26 -4.22 -8.14
N ASP A 197 9.00 -3.88 -7.88
CA ASP A 197 7.88 -4.80 -7.87
C ASP A 197 6.72 -4.37 -8.78
N TYR A 198 6.68 -4.94 -9.97
CA TYR A 198 5.57 -4.77 -10.93
C TYR A 198 4.19 -5.17 -10.38
N ASN A 199 4.15 -6.05 -9.37
CA ASN A 199 2.92 -6.53 -8.76
C ASN A 199 2.61 -5.81 -7.44
N SER A 200 3.35 -4.75 -7.10
CA SER A 200 3.02 -3.90 -5.95
C SER A 200 1.61 -3.34 -6.13
N VAL A 201 0.85 -3.28 -5.04
CA VAL A 201 -0.43 -2.56 -5.05
C VAL A 201 -0.23 -1.06 -5.28
N MET A 202 0.99 -0.55 -5.06
CA MET A 202 1.40 0.83 -5.28
C MET A 202 1.89 1.11 -6.71
N GLN A 203 1.85 0.12 -7.62
CA GLN A 203 2.27 0.29 -9.01
C GLN A 203 1.10 0.80 -9.88
N TYR A 204 1.28 1.94 -10.54
CA TYR A 204 0.30 2.43 -11.51
C TYR A 204 0.02 1.45 -12.64
N HIS A 205 -1.21 1.50 -13.12
CA HIS A 205 -1.67 0.78 -14.30
C HIS A 205 -0.89 1.23 -15.55
N ARG A 206 -0.71 0.31 -16.51
CA ARG A 206 0.07 0.54 -17.75
C ARG A 206 -0.34 1.77 -18.55
N THR A 207 -1.62 2.16 -18.48
CA THR A 207 -2.25 3.25 -19.23
C THR A 207 -2.63 4.44 -18.36
N ALA A 208 -2.11 4.51 -17.12
CA ALA A 208 -2.41 5.61 -16.19
C ALA A 208 -2.14 6.97 -16.85
N PHE A 209 -3.11 7.89 -16.76
CA PHE A 209 -3.07 9.25 -17.34
C PHE A 209 -2.78 9.30 -18.84
N SER A 210 -3.15 8.26 -19.59
CA SER A 210 -3.00 8.24 -21.05
C SER A 210 -3.98 9.19 -21.72
N LYS A 211 -3.49 10.00 -22.68
CA LYS A 211 -4.34 10.88 -23.51
C LYS A 211 -4.88 10.23 -24.78
N ASN A 212 -4.36 9.05 -25.13
CA ASN A 212 -4.64 8.37 -26.39
C ASN A 212 -4.96 6.86 -26.22
N GLY A 213 -5.16 6.41 -24.97
CA GLY A 213 -5.39 5.00 -24.63
C GLY A 213 -4.15 4.11 -24.76
N GLN A 214 -3.01 4.63 -25.21
CA GLN A 214 -1.76 3.88 -25.34
C GLN A 214 -1.01 3.82 -24.00
N PRO A 215 -0.13 2.81 -23.80
CA PRO A 215 0.69 2.69 -22.60
C PRO A 215 1.51 3.95 -22.30
N THR A 216 1.46 4.42 -21.05
CA THR A 216 2.32 5.51 -20.54
C THR A 216 3.57 4.98 -19.86
N MET A 217 3.60 3.68 -19.54
CA MET A 217 4.77 2.98 -19.01
C MET A 217 4.95 1.63 -19.72
N VAL A 218 6.20 1.30 -20.04
CA VAL A 218 6.57 0.02 -20.67
C VAL A 218 7.66 -0.64 -19.85
N PRO A 219 7.50 -1.90 -19.40
CA PRO A 219 8.54 -2.62 -18.67
C PRO A 219 9.74 -2.90 -19.58
N ILE A 220 10.93 -2.88 -18.98
CA ILE A 220 12.20 -3.18 -19.60
C ILE A 220 12.97 -4.20 -18.75
N PRO A 221 13.81 -5.05 -19.38
CA PRO A 221 13.99 -5.19 -20.83
C PRO A 221 12.85 -5.93 -21.53
N ASN A 222 11.94 -6.57 -20.78
CA ASN A 222 10.84 -7.37 -21.33
C ASN A 222 9.51 -6.62 -21.28
N SER A 223 9.03 -6.12 -22.42
CA SER A 223 7.77 -5.36 -22.53
C SER A 223 6.50 -6.16 -22.21
N ASN A 224 6.59 -7.49 -22.21
CA ASN A 224 5.45 -8.40 -22.00
C ASN A 224 5.12 -8.63 -20.51
N VAL A 225 5.93 -8.11 -19.59
CA VAL A 225 5.65 -8.19 -18.15
C VAL A 225 4.31 -7.50 -17.86
N SER A 226 3.35 -8.23 -17.27
CA SER A 226 2.11 -7.64 -16.77
C SER A 226 2.40 -6.90 -15.46
N PHE A 227 1.75 -5.75 -15.25
CA PHE A 227 1.91 -4.93 -14.05
C PHE A 227 0.71 -4.02 -13.83
N GLY A 228 0.57 -3.50 -12.60
CA GLY A 228 -0.51 -2.59 -12.23
C GLY A 228 -1.89 -3.24 -12.13
N GLN A 229 -1.97 -4.57 -12.00
CA GLN A 229 -3.22 -5.35 -11.90
C GLN A 229 -3.37 -6.03 -10.53
N ALA A 230 -2.67 -5.52 -9.52
CA ALA A 230 -2.65 -6.10 -8.18
C ALA A 230 -4.05 -6.09 -7.54
N SER A 231 -4.47 -7.23 -7.01
CA SER A 231 -5.72 -7.41 -6.25
C SER A 231 -5.54 -7.26 -4.73
N GLN A 232 -4.28 -7.20 -4.27
CA GLN A 232 -3.88 -6.98 -2.88
C GLN A 232 -2.39 -6.60 -2.81
N MET A 233 -1.94 -6.20 -1.62
CA MET A 233 -0.51 -6.02 -1.31
C MET A 233 0.33 -7.23 -1.71
N SER A 234 1.48 -6.95 -2.33
CA SER A 234 2.49 -7.95 -2.64
C SER A 234 3.32 -8.31 -1.41
N GLN A 235 4.12 -9.37 -1.50
CA GLN A 235 5.07 -9.69 -0.44
C GLN A 235 6.12 -8.58 -0.23
N ASN A 236 6.47 -7.83 -1.29
CA ASN A 236 7.40 -6.71 -1.16
C ASN A 236 6.75 -5.53 -0.44
N ASP A 237 5.48 -5.21 -0.72
CA ASP A 237 4.73 -4.19 0.03
C ASP A 237 4.75 -4.51 1.53
N ILE A 238 4.44 -5.76 1.88
CA ILE A 238 4.44 -6.26 3.26
C ILE A 238 5.84 -6.17 3.89
N ASN A 239 6.88 -6.55 3.15
CA ASN A 239 8.25 -6.52 3.65
C ASN A 239 8.70 -5.07 3.91
N ARG A 240 8.40 -4.15 3.00
CA ARG A 240 8.76 -2.74 3.17
C ARG A 240 7.98 -2.11 4.32
N LEU A 241 6.69 -2.41 4.47
CA LEU A 241 5.89 -1.99 5.61
C LEU A 241 6.50 -2.45 6.94
N ASN A 242 6.84 -3.74 7.02
CA ASN A 242 7.43 -4.32 8.21
C ASN A 242 8.84 -3.77 8.50
N ARG A 243 9.67 -3.53 7.48
CA ARG A 243 10.99 -2.89 7.64
C ARG A 243 10.85 -1.44 8.13
N LEU A 244 9.98 -0.67 7.49
CA LEU A 244 9.74 0.73 7.84
C LEU A 244 9.31 0.87 9.30
N TYR A 245 8.31 0.10 9.75
CA TYR A 245 7.80 0.14 11.13
C TYR A 245 8.52 -0.80 12.11
N LYS A 246 9.61 -1.43 11.65
CA LYS A 246 10.42 -2.39 12.43
C LYS A 246 9.58 -3.47 13.11
N CYS A 247 8.60 -4.02 12.39
CA CYS A 247 7.68 -5.01 12.94
C CYS A 247 8.44 -6.31 13.25
N CYS A 248 8.59 -6.64 14.53
CA CYS A 248 9.25 -7.87 14.95
C CYS A 248 8.36 -9.07 14.58
N LYS A 249 8.85 -10.01 13.76
CA LYS A 249 8.21 -11.33 13.57
C LYS A 249 8.62 -12.20 14.76
N TYR A 250 7.66 -12.63 15.58
CA TYR A 250 7.92 -13.69 16.54
C TYR A 250 8.14 -14.99 15.75
N LEU A 251 9.38 -15.45 15.66
CA LEU A 251 9.67 -16.79 15.17
C LEU A 251 9.27 -17.79 16.25
N SER A 252 8.11 -18.43 16.05
CA SER A 252 7.79 -19.69 16.72
C SER A 252 8.68 -20.78 16.11
N VAL A 253 9.87 -20.98 16.67
CA VAL A 253 10.74 -22.08 16.25
C VAL A 253 10.17 -23.38 16.83
N ASN A 254 9.74 -24.30 15.96
CA ASN A 254 9.26 -25.62 16.37
C ASN A 254 10.49 -26.46 16.80
N ILE A 255 10.64 -26.68 18.12
CA ILE A 255 11.86 -27.20 18.77
C ILE A 255 12.33 -28.56 18.20
N PHE A 256 11.42 -29.38 17.66
CA PHE A 256 11.76 -30.71 17.12
C PHE A 256 12.72 -30.67 15.91
N SER A 257 12.67 -29.63 15.09
CA SER A 257 13.56 -29.49 13.92
C SER A 257 14.93 -28.90 14.29
N PHE A 258 15.04 -28.21 15.42
CA PHE A 258 16.29 -27.57 15.85
C PHE A 258 17.16 -28.53 16.68
N ILE A 259 16.55 -29.40 17.50
CA ILE A 259 17.28 -30.42 18.26
C ILE A 259 17.95 -31.44 17.33
N THR A 260 17.29 -31.82 16.24
CA THR A 260 17.86 -32.73 15.21
C THR A 260 19.00 -32.08 14.42
N PHE A 261 19.01 -30.76 14.26
CA PHE A 261 20.11 -30.01 13.63
C PHE A 261 21.30 -29.85 14.59
N ILE A 262 21.05 -29.54 15.87
CA ILE A 262 22.10 -29.42 16.90
C ILE A 262 22.77 -30.78 17.16
N LEU A 263 22.01 -31.87 17.26
CA LEU A 263 22.57 -33.22 17.48
C LEU A 263 23.50 -33.69 16.35
N ASN A 264 23.23 -33.30 15.10
CA ASN A 264 24.10 -33.59 13.95
C ASN A 264 25.38 -32.73 13.93
N ILE A 265 25.38 -31.55 14.54
CA ILE A 265 26.56 -30.67 14.61
C ILE A 265 27.48 -31.01 15.80
N THR A 266 26.92 -31.52 16.90
CA THR A 266 27.70 -31.85 18.12
C THR A 266 28.76 -32.95 17.96
N ILE A 267 28.80 -33.69 16.84
CA ILE A 267 29.83 -34.71 16.61
C ILE A 267 31.20 -34.08 16.26
N ASN A 268 31.26 -32.81 15.84
CA ASN A 268 32.50 -32.19 15.34
C ASN A 268 33.15 -31.12 16.26
N ILE A 269 32.76 -31.00 17.54
CA ILE A 269 33.36 -30.00 18.44
C ILE A 269 34.15 -30.70 19.57
N ILE A 270 35.48 -30.65 19.46
CA ILE A 270 36.42 -31.08 20.50
C ILE A 270 36.34 -30.11 21.68
N LEU A 271 35.99 -30.61 22.87
CA LEU A 271 35.97 -29.86 24.12
C LEU A 271 37.35 -29.94 24.79
N ILE A 272 38.06 -28.81 24.92
CA ILE A 272 39.20 -28.69 25.85
C ILE A 272 38.74 -27.92 27.08
N ARG A 273 38.91 -28.52 28.25
CA ARG A 273 38.50 -27.99 29.56
C ARG A 273 39.67 -27.26 30.21
N ASP A 274 39.50 -25.99 30.55
CA ASP A 274 40.22 -25.39 31.68
C ASP A 274 39.30 -24.50 32.54
N ARG A 275 39.61 -24.44 33.82
CA ARG A 275 38.69 -24.53 34.96
C ARG A 275 37.74 -23.37 35.23
N THR A 276 37.62 -22.33 34.40
CA THR A 276 36.65 -21.25 34.67
C THR A 276 36.05 -20.59 33.42
N HIS A 277 36.43 -20.96 32.20
CA HIS A 277 35.90 -20.34 30.98
C HIS A 277 35.67 -21.36 29.85
N PHE A 278 34.47 -21.32 29.26
CA PHE A 278 34.25 -21.86 27.92
C PHE A 278 34.67 -20.78 26.92
N THR A 279 35.66 -21.08 26.07
CA THR A 279 35.99 -20.23 24.92
C THR A 279 35.41 -20.88 23.67
N ILE A 280 34.40 -20.25 23.08
CA ILE A 280 33.91 -20.62 21.75
C ILE A 280 34.83 -19.95 20.74
N ILE A 281 35.65 -20.72 20.03
CA ILE A 281 36.32 -20.25 18.82
C ILE A 281 35.55 -20.85 17.65
N ASN A 282 34.66 -20.07 17.05
CA ASN A 282 34.10 -20.41 15.74
C ASN A 282 34.04 -19.16 14.89
N THR A 283 34.68 -19.23 13.72
CA THR A 283 35.06 -18.12 12.85
C THR A 283 34.02 -17.78 11.78
N ASN A 284 32.74 -18.17 11.90
CA ASN A 284 31.74 -17.87 10.85
C ASN A 284 30.26 -17.82 11.30
N LEU A 285 29.93 -17.40 12.52
CA LEU A 285 28.55 -17.06 12.86
C LEU A 285 28.45 -15.70 13.55
N CYS A 286 27.59 -14.86 12.99
CA CYS A 286 27.24 -13.52 13.44
C CYS A 286 26.94 -13.51 14.95
N THR A 287 27.78 -12.81 15.70
CA THR A 287 27.62 -12.52 17.12
C THR A 287 26.45 -11.58 17.35
N THR A 288 25.27 -12.11 17.71
CA THR A 288 24.17 -11.31 18.29
C THR A 288 23.67 -12.00 19.56
N CYS A 289 23.72 -11.28 20.69
CA CYS A 289 23.40 -11.77 22.04
C CYS A 289 22.06 -12.53 22.12
N ILE A 290 22.12 -13.80 22.54
CA ILE A 290 20.97 -14.61 22.92
C ILE A 290 20.61 -14.27 24.38
N LYS A 291 19.44 -13.68 24.64
CA LYS A 291 18.88 -13.57 26.00
C LYS A 291 17.82 -14.65 26.17
N VAL A 292 18.13 -15.71 26.92
CA VAL A 292 17.19 -16.79 27.24
C VAL A 292 16.28 -16.31 28.38
N LEU A 293 15.00 -16.04 28.09
CA LEU A 293 13.98 -15.85 29.12
C LEU A 293 13.42 -17.23 29.49
N LYS A 294 13.70 -17.67 30.72
CA LYS A 294 13.14 -18.89 31.29
C LYS A 294 11.76 -18.56 31.87
N THR A 295 10.67 -18.96 31.21
CA THR A 295 9.32 -18.92 31.80
C THR A 295 8.98 -20.29 32.36
N THR A 296 8.71 -20.35 33.66
CA THR A 296 8.74 -21.58 34.48
C THR A 296 7.53 -22.51 34.33
N ILE A 297 6.71 -22.43 33.28
CA ILE A 297 5.42 -23.19 33.28
C ILE A 297 5.17 -24.04 32.01
N THR A 298 5.91 -23.84 30.93
CA THR A 298 5.87 -24.75 29.77
C THR A 298 7.25 -24.72 29.13
N ASN A 299 7.78 -25.86 28.70
CA ASN A 299 9.09 -25.99 28.04
C ASN A 299 9.12 -25.30 26.65
N HIS A 300 8.74 -24.03 26.58
CA HIS A 300 8.82 -23.16 25.42
C HIS A 300 9.93 -22.15 25.66
N TYR A 301 10.94 -22.18 24.80
CA TYR A 301 11.96 -21.15 24.73
C TYR A 301 11.54 -20.13 23.67
N LEU A 302 11.31 -18.88 24.08
CA LEU A 302 11.07 -17.77 23.17
C LEU A 302 12.42 -17.20 22.73
N PHE A 303 12.77 -17.33 21.46
CA PHE A 303 13.98 -16.70 20.91
C PHE A 303 13.62 -15.33 20.33
N LEU A 304 14.21 -14.28 20.90
CA LEU A 304 14.19 -12.94 20.34
C LEU A 304 15.42 -12.79 19.45
N CYS A 305 15.26 -12.90 18.13
CA CYS A 305 16.32 -12.50 17.20
C CYS A 305 16.42 -10.98 17.22
N ARG A 306 17.52 -10.47 17.75
CA ARG A 306 17.81 -9.04 17.83
C ARG A 306 18.52 -8.55 16.57
N ASP A 307 17.90 -8.77 15.41
CA ASP A 307 18.25 -7.98 14.23
C ASP A 307 17.16 -6.91 14.10
N GLU A 308 17.42 -5.79 14.78
CA GLU A 308 16.60 -4.57 14.84
C GLU A 308 15.19 -4.70 15.46
N CYS A 309 15.18 -4.92 16.78
CA CYS A 309 14.25 -4.25 17.70
C CYS A 309 15.14 -3.52 18.76
#